data_AF-A0A3D2FBK9-F1
#
_entry.id   AF-A0A3D2FBK9-F1
#
_cell.length_a   1.000
_cell.length_b   1.000
_cell.length_c   1.000
_cell.angle_alpha   90.00
_cell.angle_beta   90.00
_cell.angle_gamma   90.00
#
_symmetry.space_group_name_H-M   'P 1'
#
loop_
_entity.id
_entity.type
_entity.pdbx_description
1 polymer ?
#
loop_
_entity_poly.entity_id
_entity_poly.type
_entity_poly.pdbx_seq_one_letter_code
_entity_poly.pdbx_strand_id
1 'polypeptide(L)'
;VVGLLEQMGGSGIHFQEVEADFHLTPSTMTLINASAVGPSMGISMDGVYAVDKGTLDMQGVVSPLFFLNGIGSIFTRKGEGLIGFNYNLSGPAKSPKVSVNPLSVFTPGMFREKFRAPAPKVQN
;
A
#
# COMPACT_ATOMS: atom_id res chain seq x y z
N VAL A 1 -11.66 -9.41 19.36
CA VAL A 1 -11.34 -8.68 18.12
C VAL A 1 -10.89 -7.29 18.55
N VAL A 2 -9.64 -6.91 18.28
CA VAL A 2 -9.13 -5.56 18.64
C VAL A 2 -9.47 -4.61 17.49
N GLY A 3 -10.10 -3.47 17.81
CA GLY A 3 -10.54 -2.49 16.81
C GLY A 3 -9.40 -1.60 16.30
N LEU A 4 -9.51 -1.12 15.06
CA LEU A 4 -8.54 -0.21 14.42
C LEU A 4 -8.27 1.06 15.28
N LEU A 5 -9.33 1.64 15.85
CA LEU A 5 -9.24 2.85 16.68
C LEU A 5 -8.44 2.62 17.96
N GLU A 6 -8.53 1.42 18.53
CA GLU A 6 -7.82 1.04 19.74
C GLU A 6 -6.32 0.82 19.47
N GLN A 7 -5.97 0.35 18.27
CA GLN A 7 -4.57 0.25 17.82
C GLN A 7 -3.96 1.63 17.52
N MET A 8 -4.74 2.55 16.94
CA MET A 8 -4.27 3.91 16.68
C MET A 8 -4.08 4.73 17.98
N GLY A 9 -4.89 4.48 19.01
CA GLY A 9 -4.77 5.12 20.32
C GLY A 9 -3.78 4.46 21.28
N GLY A 10 -3.31 3.24 20.96
CA GLY A 10 -2.36 2.46 21.76
C GLY A 10 -0.92 2.48 21.20
N SER A 11 -0.27 1.32 21.15
CA SER A 11 1.12 1.16 20.70
C SER A 11 1.34 1.32 19.17
N GLY A 12 0.30 1.64 18.41
CA GLY A 12 0.32 1.75 16.96
C GLY A 12 -0.37 0.58 16.23
N ILE A 13 -0.28 0.60 14.90
CA ILE A 13 -0.90 -0.39 14.03
C ILE A 13 0.02 -1.61 13.90
N HIS A 14 -0.47 -2.79 14.30
CA HIS A 14 0.30 -4.03 14.24
C HIS A 14 0.01 -4.82 12.96
N PHE A 15 1.06 -5.18 12.24
CA PHE A 15 1.03 -6.08 11.09
C PHE A 15 1.70 -7.41 11.45
N GLN A 16 1.07 -8.52 11.08
CA GLN A 16 1.53 -9.89 11.39
C GLN A 16 2.36 -10.47 10.25
N GLU A 17 2.02 -10.10 9.02
CA GLU A 17 2.68 -10.59 7.81
C GLU A 17 3.10 -9.40 6.96
N VAL A 18 4.32 -9.44 6.45
CA VAL A 18 4.87 -8.45 5.53
C VAL A 18 5.58 -9.20 4.42
N GLU A 19 5.22 -8.89 3.18
CA GLU A 19 5.85 -9.44 1.97
C GLU A 19 6.23 -8.30 1.04
N ALA A 20 7.39 -8.40 0.40
CA ALA A 20 7.85 -7.41 -0.56
C ALA A 20 8.76 -8.02 -1.64
N ASP A 21 8.44 -7.72 -2.89
CA ASP A 21 9.27 -7.92 -4.06
C ASP A 21 9.91 -6.58 -4.44
N PHE A 22 11.23 -6.51 -4.43
CA PHE A 22 11.96 -5.30 -4.76
C PHE A 22 13.25 -5.59 -5.51
N HIS A 23 13.69 -4.60 -6.28
CA HIS A 23 15.00 -4.59 -6.91
C HIS A 23 15.83 -3.45 -6.33
N LEU A 24 17.05 -3.75 -5.88
CA LEU A 24 17.93 -2.79 -5.24
C LEU A 24 19.19 -2.57 -6.08
N THR A 25 19.50 -1.31 -6.36
CA THR A 25 20.75 -0.84 -6.94
C THR A 25 21.42 0.14 -5.97
N PRO A 26 22.69 0.54 -6.20
CA PRO A 26 23.34 1.55 -5.35
C PRO A 26 22.61 2.90 -5.28
N SER A 27 21.85 3.28 -6.32
CA SER A 27 21.13 4.55 -6.39
C SER A 27 19.63 4.43 -6.12
N THR A 28 19.04 3.24 -6.24
CA THR A 28 17.58 3.12 -6.32
C THR A 28 17.08 1.79 -5.78
N MET A 29 16.01 1.84 -5.00
CA MET A 29 15.19 0.69 -4.64
C MET A 29 13.85 0.80 -5.37
N THR A 30 13.59 -0.12 -6.27
CA THR A 30 12.30 -0.26 -6.94
C THR A 30 11.47 -1.29 -6.20
N LEU A 31 10.35 -0.85 -5.61
CA LEU A 31 9.38 -1.71 -4.95
C LEU A 31 8.32 -2.13 -5.96
N ILE A 32 8.32 -3.41 -6.33
CA ILE A 32 7.45 -3.97 -7.37
C ILE A 32 6.07 -4.27 -6.78
N ASN A 33 6.07 -4.93 -5.63
CA ASN A 33 4.87 -5.25 -4.87
C ASN A 33 5.27 -5.37 -3.40
N ALA A 34 4.57 -4.68 -2.52
CA ALA A 34 4.67 -4.91 -1.08
C ALA A 34 3.27 -4.97 -0.47
N SER A 35 3.13 -5.81 0.54
CA SER A 35 1.93 -5.87 1.35
C SER A 35 2.26 -6.09 2.82
N ALA A 36 1.44 -5.53 3.70
CA ALA A 36 1.45 -5.86 5.11
C ALA A 36 0.02 -6.10 5.60
N VAL A 37 -0.18 -7.17 6.36
CA VAL A 37 -1.51 -7.61 6.82
C VAL A 37 -1.53 -7.75 8.33
N GLY A 38 -2.44 -7.03 8.98
CA GLY A 38 -2.68 -7.06 10.43
C GLY A 38 -4.06 -7.61 10.78
N PRO A 39 -4.47 -7.58 12.06
CA PRO A 39 -5.81 -8.01 12.47
C PRO A 39 -6.93 -7.04 12.08
N SER A 40 -6.60 -5.76 11.88
CA SER A 40 -7.58 -4.68 11.67
C SER A 40 -7.55 -4.08 10.26
N MET A 41 -6.40 -4.13 9.58
CA MET A 41 -6.18 -3.53 8.27
C MET A 41 -5.05 -4.22 7.51
N GLY A 42 -5.08 -4.08 6.20
CA GLY A 42 -3.97 -4.39 5.30
C GLY A 42 -3.54 -3.15 4.52
N ILE A 43 -2.28 -3.13 4.10
CA ILE A 43 -1.73 -2.11 3.21
C ILE A 43 -1.01 -2.78 2.04
N SER A 44 -1.04 -2.15 0.86
CA SER A 44 -0.16 -2.48 -0.26
C SER A 44 0.60 -1.26 -0.74
N MET A 45 1.78 -1.45 -1.32
CA MET A 45 2.64 -0.38 -1.80
C MET A 45 3.53 -0.83 -2.96
N ASP A 46 3.77 0.08 -3.90
CA ASP A 46 4.72 -0.03 -4.98
C ASP A 46 5.26 1.36 -5.34
N GLY A 47 6.42 1.42 -5.99
CA GLY A 47 7.05 2.67 -6.37
C GLY A 47 8.57 2.64 -6.29
N VAL A 48 9.17 3.81 -6.18
CA VAL A 48 10.62 3.99 -6.25
C VAL A 48 11.12 4.80 -5.07
N TYR A 49 12.20 4.32 -4.45
CA TYR A 49 13.00 5.08 -3.49
C TYR A 49 14.39 5.34 -4.08
N ALA A 50 14.70 6.60 -4.35
CA ALA A 50 16.03 7.02 -4.76
C ALA A 50 16.94 7.06 -3.53
N VAL A 51 17.77 6.03 -3.36
CA VAL A 51 18.64 5.81 -2.20
C VAL A 51 19.69 6.91 -2.09
N ASP A 52 20.23 7.34 -3.23
CA ASP A 52 21.23 8.40 -3.36
C ASP A 52 20.69 9.79 -2.95
N LYS A 53 19.40 10.03 -3.21
CA LYS A 53 18.73 11.33 -2.96
C LYS A 53 17.90 11.34 -1.68
N GLY A 54 17.60 10.17 -1.11
CA GLY A 54 16.71 10.04 0.03
C GLY A 54 15.27 10.47 -0.26
N THR A 55 14.83 10.35 -1.51
CA THR A 55 13.47 10.73 -1.96
C THR A 55 12.68 9.53 -2.41
N LEU A 56 11.37 9.54 -2.18
CA LEU A 56 10.45 8.50 -2.60
C LEU A 56 9.36 9.03 -3.54
N ASP A 57 8.85 8.13 -4.36
CA ASP A 57 7.60 8.26 -5.10
C ASP A 57 6.91 6.89 -5.04
N MET A 58 5.93 6.78 -4.16
CA MET A 58 5.25 5.53 -3.83
C MET A 58 3.76 5.71 -3.91
N GLN A 59 3.07 4.66 -4.29
CA GLN A 59 1.62 4.59 -4.32
C GLN A 59 1.15 3.29 -3.66
N GLY A 60 -0.05 3.30 -3.12
CA GLY A 60 -0.53 2.16 -2.34
C GLY A 60 -2.03 2.17 -2.08
N VAL A 61 -2.47 1.16 -1.36
CA VAL A 61 -3.85 1.01 -0.89
C VAL A 61 -3.83 0.72 0.59
N VAL A 62 -4.69 1.41 1.34
CA VAL A 62 -5.01 1.04 2.72
C VAL A 62 -6.42 0.48 2.79
N SER A 63 -6.55 -0.76 3.28
CA SER A 63 -7.79 -1.51 3.32
C SER A 63 -8.12 -1.93 4.76
N PRO A 64 -9.21 -1.40 5.35
CA PRO A 64 -9.67 -1.92 6.63
C PRO A 64 -10.27 -3.33 6.49
N LEU A 65 -9.89 -4.29 7.34
CA LEU A 65 -10.33 -5.68 7.22
C LEU A 65 -11.78 -5.91 7.63
N PHE A 66 -12.43 -4.95 8.28
CA PHE A 66 -13.86 -5.05 8.59
C PHE A 66 -14.74 -5.16 7.33
N PHE A 67 -14.23 -4.77 6.16
CA PHE A 67 -14.91 -4.97 4.87
C PHE A 67 -14.93 -6.42 4.38
N LEU A 68 -14.08 -7.31 4.93
CA LEU A 68 -14.02 -8.71 4.50
C LEU A 68 -15.17 -9.57 5.05
N ASN A 69 -15.85 -9.12 6.11
CA ASN A 69 -16.94 -9.89 6.74
C ASN A 69 -18.25 -9.89 5.92
N GLY A 70 -18.30 -9.29 4.73
CA GLY A 70 -19.53 -9.16 3.94
C GLY A 70 -19.53 -9.74 2.52
N ILE A 71 -18.38 -9.96 1.85
CA ILE A 71 -18.34 -10.28 0.40
C ILE A 71 -17.41 -11.45 0.01
N GLY A 72 -16.74 -12.09 0.97
CA GLY A 72 -16.06 -13.37 0.75
C GLY A 72 -14.65 -13.25 0.14
N SER A 73 -13.85 -14.28 0.41
CA SER A 73 -12.44 -14.49 0.06
C SER A 73 -12.11 -14.50 -1.44
N ILE A 74 -13.11 -14.23 -2.29
CA ILE A 74 -13.04 -14.39 -3.75
C ILE A 74 -12.43 -13.18 -4.45
N PHE A 75 -12.39 -12.02 -3.77
CA PHE A 75 -11.80 -10.81 -4.34
C PHE A 75 -10.34 -10.62 -3.94
N THR A 76 -9.76 -11.49 -3.11
CA THR A 76 -8.45 -11.25 -2.48
C THR A 76 -7.29 -11.93 -3.20
N ARG A 77 -6.73 -11.33 -4.26
CA ARG A 77 -5.33 -11.62 -4.59
C ARG A 77 -4.41 -10.85 -3.64
N LYS A 78 -3.48 -11.56 -3.01
CA LYS A 78 -2.49 -10.99 -2.10
C LYS A 78 -1.68 -9.92 -2.87
N GLY A 79 -1.66 -8.69 -2.37
CA GLY A 79 -0.99 -7.55 -3.02
C GLY A 79 -1.83 -6.68 -3.97
N GLU A 80 -3.02 -7.10 -4.42
CA GLU A 80 -3.79 -6.34 -5.44
C GLU A 80 -4.64 -5.17 -4.89
N GLY A 81 -4.88 -5.09 -3.58
CA GLY A 81 -5.63 -3.97 -2.98
C GLY A 81 -7.10 -3.96 -3.38
N LEU A 82 -7.91 -4.63 -2.59
CA LEU A 82 -9.17 -5.24 -3.05
C LEU A 82 -10.35 -4.28 -2.95
N ILE A 83 -10.39 -3.54 -1.85
CA ILE A 83 -11.27 -2.42 -1.54
C ILE A 83 -10.50 -1.59 -0.51
N GLY A 84 -10.27 -0.30 -0.77
CA GLY A 84 -9.52 0.54 0.16
C GLY A 84 -9.23 1.92 -0.40
N PHE A 85 -8.59 2.74 0.40
CA PHE A 85 -8.23 4.09 0.01
C PHE A 85 -6.86 4.10 -0.66
N ASN A 86 -6.79 4.60 -1.88
CA ASN A 86 -5.55 4.88 -2.57
C ASN A 86 -4.81 6.01 -1.86
N TYR A 87 -3.51 5.84 -1.68
CA TYR A 87 -2.62 6.87 -1.18
C TYR A 87 -1.38 6.99 -2.06
N ASN A 88 -0.78 8.18 -2.07
CA ASN A 88 0.53 8.42 -2.65
C ASN A 88 1.44 9.10 -1.63
N LEU A 89 2.72 8.75 -1.67
CA LEU A 89 3.80 9.34 -0.90
C LEU A 89 4.82 9.88 -1.88
N SER A 90 5.17 11.16 -1.78
CA SER A 90 6.21 11.75 -2.63
C SER A 90 7.13 12.70 -1.87
N GLY A 91 8.36 12.88 -2.38
CA GLY A 91 9.34 13.80 -1.82
C GLY A 91 10.33 13.14 -0.83
N PRO A 92 10.92 13.90 0.11
CA PRO A 92 11.93 13.38 1.02
C PRO A 92 11.37 12.27 1.92
N ALA A 93 12.05 11.12 2.00
CA ALA A 93 11.56 9.97 2.78
C ALA A 93 11.44 10.23 4.29
N LYS A 94 12.19 11.22 4.81
CA LYS A 94 12.08 11.66 6.22
C LYS A 94 10.83 12.50 6.50
N SER A 95 10.22 13.09 5.47
CA SER A 95 9.03 13.93 5.59
C SER A 95 8.26 13.90 4.25
N PRO A 96 7.63 12.76 3.92
CA PRO A 96 6.96 12.59 2.65
C PRO A 96 5.65 13.41 2.64
N LYS A 97 5.32 13.96 1.47
CA LYS A 97 3.99 14.49 1.23
C LYS A 97 3.04 13.33 1.03
N VAL A 98 2.01 13.25 1.86
CA VAL A 98 0.97 12.21 1.81
C VAL A 98 -0.28 12.78 1.13
N SER A 99 -0.85 12.02 0.19
CA SER A 99 -2.15 12.31 -0.39
C SER A 99 -3.00 11.04 -0.40
N VAL A 100 -4.32 11.20 -0.20
CA VAL A 100 -5.28 10.09 -0.16
C VAL A 100 -6.46 10.43 -1.05
N ASN A 101 -6.94 9.46 -1.83
CA ASN A 101 -8.18 9.59 -2.60
C ASN A 101 -9.31 8.82 -1.90
N PRO A 102 -10.18 9.50 -1.13
CA PRO A 102 -11.24 8.84 -0.36
C PRO A 102 -12.29 8.15 -1.26
N LEU A 103 -12.50 8.64 -2.48
CA LEU A 103 -13.51 8.08 -3.39
C LEU A 103 -13.07 6.73 -3.99
N SER A 104 -11.79 6.38 -3.90
CA SER A 104 -11.26 5.13 -4.46
C SER A 104 -11.79 3.86 -3.79
N VAL A 105 -12.38 3.96 -2.60
CA VAL A 105 -13.05 2.83 -1.92
C VAL A 105 -14.25 2.30 -2.73
N PHE A 106 -14.86 3.16 -3.55
CA PHE A 106 -16.00 2.81 -4.40
C PHE A 106 -15.58 2.28 -5.76
N THR A 107 -14.28 2.28 -6.08
CA THR A 107 -13.76 1.77 -7.35
C THR A 107 -13.50 0.27 -7.22
N PRO A 108 -14.26 -0.60 -7.89
CA PRO A 108 -13.99 -2.04 -7.86
C PRO A 108 -12.59 -2.36 -8.40
N GLY A 109 -11.89 -3.30 -7.76
CA GLY A 109 -10.49 -3.64 -8.07
C GLY A 109 -10.20 -3.87 -9.55
N MET A 110 -11.16 -4.46 -10.28
CA MET A 110 -11.08 -4.74 -11.72
C MET A 110 -10.87 -3.51 -12.62
N PHE A 111 -11.13 -2.28 -12.14
CA PHE A 111 -10.94 -1.05 -12.91
C PHE A 111 -9.72 -0.22 -12.50
N ARG A 112 -8.93 -0.68 -11.50
CA ARG A 112 -7.85 0.13 -10.92
C ARG A 112 -6.70 0.40 -11.88
N GLU A 113 -6.38 -0.52 -12.79
CA GLU A 113 -5.28 -0.34 -13.76
C GLU A 113 -5.49 0.85 -14.71
N LYS A 114 -6.73 1.30 -14.92
CA LYS A 114 -7.01 2.47 -15.77
C LYS A 114 -6.70 3.81 -15.09
N PHE A 115 -6.63 3.84 -13.76
CA PHE A 115 -6.48 5.08 -12.98
C PHE A 115 -5.19 5.13 -12.17
N ARG A 116 -4.39 4.06 -12.18
CA ARG A 116 -3.12 3.98 -11.46
C ARG A 116 -1.97 4.29 -12.39
N ALA A 117 -0.93 4.95 -11.89
CA ALA A 117 0.32 5.04 -12.63
C ALA A 117 0.87 3.60 -12.82
N PRO A 118 1.46 3.28 -13.99
CA PRO A 118 2.05 1.96 -14.22
C PRO A 118 3.06 1.62 -13.12
N ALA A 119 3.09 0.37 -12.69
CA ALA A 119 4.13 -0.11 -11.78
C ALA A 119 5.52 0.20 -12.39
N PRO A 120 6.51 0.58 -11.57
CA PRO A 120 7.83 0.88 -12.09
C PRO A 120 8.42 -0.35 -12.79
N LYS A 121 8.99 -0.15 -13.98
CA LYS A 121 9.70 -1.22 -14.68
C LYS A 121 11.12 -1.32 -14.13
N VAL A 122 11.57 -2.54 -13.86
CA VAL A 122 12.98 -2.81 -13.56
C VAL A 122 13.79 -2.45 -14.81
N GLN A 123 14.72 -1.50 -14.68
CA GLN A 123 15.70 -1.21 -15.72
C GLN A 123 16.86 -2.17 -15.51
N ASN A 124 17.12 -3.02 -16.52
CA ASN A 124 18.24 -3.97 -16.55
C ASN A 124 19.57 -3.24 -16.78
#